data_AF-A0A955B394-F1
#
_entry.id   AF-A0A955B394-F1
#
_cell.length_a   1.000
_cell.length_b   1.000
_cell.length_c   1.000
_cell.angle_alpha   90.00
_cell.angle_beta   90.00
_cell.angle_gamma   90.00
#
_symmetry.space_group_name_H-M   'P 1'
#
loop_
_entity.id
_entity.type
_entity.pdbx_description
1 polymer ?
#
loop_
_entity_poly.entity_id
_entity_poly.type
_entity_poly.pdbx_seq_one_letter_code
_entity_poly.pdbx_strand_id
1 'polypeptide(L)'
;LKSRNRRGTWQLSSNDIASNSSIDPTNIFLWRANRRRLDAEQLRDSVLMISGQLDTSKGDAHPFPHWLTYFYRQHEPFVGDFECNKRSVYLFRQRIRKNRYLDLFDGPDGNLHVGTRRATTTSLQSLYLLNSDFIVEQSQAIAKRAAQFNSTDESRLQWAYAHLFGRLPTDDELQSVNELMRNIETQSSGTKHQLPTKAADVWSTVIHSMLCSNEFLFID
;
A
#
# COMPACT_ATOMS: atom_id res chain seq x y z
N LEU A 1 11.81 -38.37 3.49
CA LEU A 1 11.22 -37.37 4.42
C LEU A 1 11.45 -35.90 3.99
N LYS A 2 12.49 -35.54 3.22
CA LYS A 2 12.78 -34.16 2.80
C LYS A 2 11.91 -33.52 1.68
N SER A 3 11.07 -34.28 0.97
CA SER A 3 10.32 -33.75 -0.19
C SER A 3 8.82 -33.53 0.04
N ARG A 4 8.28 -33.89 1.22
CA ARG A 4 6.82 -33.96 1.44
C ARG A 4 6.19 -32.73 2.10
N ASN A 5 6.95 -31.86 2.78
CA ASN A 5 6.40 -30.72 3.55
C ASN A 5 6.46 -29.34 2.88
N ARG A 6 7.15 -29.16 1.74
CA ARG A 6 7.25 -27.82 1.12
C ARG A 6 5.94 -27.27 0.54
N ARG A 7 4.92 -28.12 0.35
CA ARG A 7 3.66 -27.73 -0.30
C ARG A 7 2.62 -27.15 0.66
N GLY A 8 2.68 -27.46 1.96
CA GLY A 8 1.73 -26.97 2.96
C GLY A 8 2.15 -25.68 3.67
N THR A 9 3.42 -25.28 3.58
CA THR A 9 3.98 -24.15 4.33
C THR A 9 3.44 -22.79 3.92
N TRP A 10 2.94 -22.66 2.69
CA TRP A 10 2.27 -21.45 2.22
C TRP A 10 0.88 -21.24 2.84
N GLN A 11 0.33 -22.28 3.49
CA GLN A 11 -0.96 -22.23 4.18
C GLN A 11 -0.79 -22.23 5.71
N LEU A 12 0.45 -22.33 6.21
CA LEU A 12 0.74 -22.19 7.64
C LEU A 12 0.72 -20.71 8.02
N SER A 13 0.47 -20.41 9.29
CA SER A 13 0.65 -19.06 9.79
C SER A 13 2.12 -18.64 9.73
N SER A 14 2.37 -17.35 9.60
CA SER A 14 3.71 -16.74 9.72
C SER A 14 4.13 -16.44 11.16
N ASN A 15 3.28 -16.78 12.14
CA ASN A 15 3.52 -16.53 13.56
C ASN A 15 4.81 -17.21 14.05
N ASP A 16 5.60 -16.45 14.82
CA ASP A 16 6.80 -16.97 15.47
C ASP A 16 6.43 -17.91 16.63
N ILE A 17 7.04 -19.09 16.66
CA ILE A 17 6.99 -20.01 17.80
C ILE A 17 8.36 -19.98 18.44
N ALA A 18 8.46 -19.48 19.68
CA ALA A 18 9.73 -19.21 20.36
C ALA A 18 10.67 -20.43 20.40
N SER A 19 10.12 -21.64 20.58
CA SER A 19 10.90 -22.90 20.57
C SER A 19 11.51 -23.22 19.21
N ASN A 20 10.84 -22.86 18.12
CA ASN A 20 11.29 -23.15 16.77
C ASN A 20 12.20 -22.04 16.23
N SER A 21 11.90 -20.78 16.60
CA SER A 21 12.69 -19.61 16.23
C SER A 21 14.10 -19.63 16.85
N SER A 22 14.24 -20.20 18.06
CA SER A 22 15.57 -20.39 18.68
C SER A 22 16.43 -21.46 18.00
N ILE A 23 15.80 -22.44 17.34
CA ILE A 23 16.49 -23.54 16.64
C ILE A 23 16.76 -23.18 15.18
N ASP A 24 15.80 -22.57 14.49
CA ASP A 24 15.86 -22.18 13.09
C ASP A 24 15.23 -20.79 12.88
N PRO A 25 15.96 -19.72 13.25
CA PRO A 25 15.47 -18.34 13.11
C PRO A 25 15.25 -17.96 11.63
N THR A 26 16.02 -18.57 10.73
CA THR A 26 15.98 -18.35 9.27
C THR A 26 14.88 -19.11 8.55
N ASN A 27 14.10 -19.93 9.27
CA ASN A 27 13.01 -20.74 8.73
C ASN A 27 13.45 -21.64 7.54
N ILE A 28 14.67 -22.18 7.57
CA ILE A 28 15.20 -23.09 6.54
C ILE A 28 14.38 -24.38 6.49
N PHE A 29 13.90 -24.85 7.64
CA PHE A 29 13.06 -26.04 7.74
C PHE A 29 11.59 -25.78 7.36
N LEU A 30 11.24 -24.52 7.07
CA LEU A 30 9.90 -24.09 6.68
C LEU A 30 8.85 -24.57 7.70
N TRP A 31 9.03 -24.20 8.96
CA TRP A 31 8.07 -24.52 10.03
C TRP A 31 6.95 -23.47 10.14
N ARG A 32 7.09 -22.33 9.45
CA ARG A 32 6.07 -21.28 9.27
C ARG A 32 6.05 -20.73 7.84
N ALA A 33 5.00 -20.00 7.47
CA ALA A 33 5.04 -19.20 6.25
C ALA A 33 6.03 -18.03 6.39
N ASN A 34 6.74 -17.71 5.31
CA ASN A 34 7.57 -16.50 5.27
C ASN A 34 6.69 -15.31 4.90
N ARG A 35 6.76 -14.26 5.70
CA ARG A 35 6.12 -12.98 5.39
C ARG A 35 6.58 -12.51 4.02
N ARG A 36 5.64 -12.16 3.16
CA ARG A 36 5.94 -11.70 1.80
C ARG A 36 5.51 -10.25 1.64
N ARG A 37 6.44 -9.37 1.30
CA ARG A 37 6.14 -7.98 0.98
C ARG A 37 5.24 -7.90 -0.26
N LEU A 38 4.32 -6.94 -0.26
CA LEU A 38 3.53 -6.60 -1.44
C LEU A 38 4.43 -5.98 -2.52
N ASP A 39 4.27 -6.44 -3.75
CA ASP A 39 4.90 -5.80 -4.92
C ASP A 39 4.28 -4.41 -5.16
N ALA A 40 4.97 -3.53 -5.91
CA ALA A 40 4.47 -2.21 -6.26
C ALA A 40 3.02 -2.22 -6.78
N GLU A 41 2.72 -3.09 -7.74
CA GLU A 41 1.38 -3.17 -8.33
C GLU A 41 0.34 -3.66 -7.31
N GLN A 42 0.71 -4.61 -6.45
CA GLN A 42 -0.17 -5.15 -5.42
C GLN A 42 -0.47 -4.08 -4.37
N LEU A 43 0.53 -3.35 -3.92
CA LEU A 43 0.38 -2.28 -2.94
C LEU A 43 -0.56 -1.18 -3.47
N ARG A 44 -0.29 -0.68 -4.68
CA ARG A 44 -1.14 0.34 -5.31
C ARG A 44 -2.58 -0.12 -5.51
N ASP A 45 -2.77 -1.32 -6.07
CA ASP A 45 -4.10 -1.84 -6.36
C ASP A 45 -4.87 -2.11 -5.05
N SER A 46 -4.20 -2.58 -3.98
CA SER A 46 -4.82 -2.75 -2.66
C SER A 46 -5.32 -1.42 -2.09
N VAL A 47 -4.49 -0.37 -2.10
CA VAL A 47 -4.90 0.95 -1.60
C VAL A 47 -6.11 1.48 -2.38
N LEU A 48 -6.08 1.40 -3.71
CA LEU A 48 -7.19 1.83 -4.58
C LEU A 48 -8.45 0.98 -4.37
N MET A 49 -8.29 -0.32 -4.15
CA MET A 49 -9.42 -1.23 -3.93
C MET A 49 -10.13 -0.91 -2.61
N ILE A 50 -9.37 -0.72 -1.53
CA ILE A 50 -9.90 -0.45 -0.18
C ILE A 50 -10.55 0.93 -0.14
N SER A 51 -9.98 1.92 -0.83
CA SER A 51 -10.60 3.24 -0.97
C SER A 51 -11.87 3.25 -1.83
N GLY A 52 -12.11 2.18 -2.59
CA GLY A 52 -13.21 2.08 -3.54
C GLY A 52 -13.01 2.92 -4.80
N GLN A 53 -11.78 3.38 -5.06
CA GLN A 53 -11.44 4.18 -6.25
C GLN A 53 -10.88 3.34 -7.40
N LEU A 54 -10.58 2.06 -7.17
CA LEU A 54 -10.05 1.17 -8.21
C LEU A 54 -11.03 1.02 -9.37
N ASP A 55 -10.65 1.54 -10.54
CA ASP A 55 -11.34 1.30 -11.79
C ASP A 55 -10.92 -0.08 -12.35
N THR A 56 -11.88 -1.01 -12.36
CA THR A 56 -11.70 -2.38 -12.84
C THR A 56 -12.07 -2.55 -14.31
N SER A 57 -12.53 -1.48 -14.98
CA SER A 57 -12.80 -1.51 -16.41
C SER A 57 -11.54 -1.79 -17.22
N LYS A 58 -11.73 -2.23 -18.46
CA LYS A 58 -10.61 -2.49 -19.38
C LYS A 58 -9.79 -1.21 -19.57
N GLY A 59 -8.48 -1.37 -19.76
CA GLY A 59 -7.60 -0.28 -20.15
C GLY A 59 -7.90 0.17 -21.57
N ASP A 60 -8.01 1.48 -21.75
CA ASP A 60 -8.12 2.11 -23.06
C ASP A 60 -6.76 2.60 -23.53
N ALA A 61 -6.68 3.03 -24.79
CA ALA A 61 -5.47 3.66 -25.31
C ALA A 61 -5.14 4.92 -24.49
N HIS A 62 -3.88 5.05 -24.08
CA HIS A 62 -3.40 6.29 -23.46
C HIS A 62 -3.52 7.45 -24.46
N PRO A 63 -3.76 8.69 -23.99
CA PRO A 63 -3.94 9.85 -24.85
C PRO A 63 -2.59 10.34 -25.41
N PHE A 64 -2.00 9.54 -26.29
CA PHE A 64 -0.75 9.91 -26.96
C PHE A 64 -0.99 11.08 -27.90
N PRO A 65 -0.09 12.08 -27.92
CA PRO A 65 -0.17 13.14 -28.89
C PRO A 65 -0.04 12.56 -30.30
N HIS A 66 -0.85 13.09 -31.22
CA HIS A 66 -0.83 12.69 -32.61
C HIS A 66 0.56 12.95 -33.22
N TRP A 67 1.00 12.10 -34.15
CA TRP A 67 2.33 12.18 -34.77
C TRP A 67 2.59 13.48 -35.53
N LEU A 68 1.52 14.19 -35.94
CA LEU A 68 1.63 15.54 -36.53
C LEU A 68 1.98 16.63 -35.50
N THR A 69 1.68 16.40 -34.22
CA THR A 69 1.90 17.36 -33.13
C THR A 69 3.16 17.03 -32.33
N TYR A 70 3.52 15.74 -32.26
CA TYR A 70 4.69 15.27 -31.54
C TYR A 70 5.55 14.36 -32.43
N PHE A 71 6.79 14.77 -32.69
CA PHE A 71 7.66 14.16 -33.70
C PHE A 71 8.51 12.96 -33.20
N TYR A 72 8.29 12.48 -31.97
CA TYR A 72 8.93 11.30 -31.36
C TYR A 72 10.42 11.11 -31.74
N ARG A 73 11.25 12.09 -31.39
CA ARG A 73 12.66 12.13 -31.81
C ARG A 73 13.56 11.35 -30.85
N GLN A 74 14.66 10.78 -31.34
CA GLN A 74 15.61 10.04 -30.51
C GLN A 74 16.26 10.90 -29.42
N HIS A 75 16.62 12.16 -29.74
CA HIS A 75 17.26 13.09 -28.80
C HIS A 75 16.26 13.89 -27.95
N GLU A 76 14.96 13.70 -28.18
CA GLU A 76 13.87 14.31 -27.41
C GLU A 76 12.78 13.25 -27.21
N PRO A 77 13.04 12.25 -26.36
CA PRO A 77 12.12 11.13 -26.18
C PRO A 77 10.82 11.60 -25.55
N PHE A 78 9.71 11.05 -26.01
CA PHE A 78 8.41 11.26 -25.37
C PHE A 78 8.48 10.91 -23.90
N VAL A 79 7.97 11.80 -23.06
CA VAL A 79 7.73 11.54 -21.65
C VAL A 79 6.26 11.78 -21.39
N GLY A 80 5.55 10.73 -20.97
CA GLY A 80 4.16 10.82 -20.56
C GLY A 80 4.01 10.37 -19.11
N ASP A 81 3.19 11.08 -18.37
CA ASP A 81 2.71 10.65 -17.06
C ASP A 81 1.17 10.73 -17.10
N PHE A 82 0.52 9.57 -17.14
CA PHE A 82 -0.92 9.46 -17.26
C PHE A 82 -1.45 8.85 -15.97
N GLU A 83 -1.69 9.70 -14.97
CA GLU A 83 -2.28 9.26 -13.72
C GLU A 83 -3.70 8.72 -13.96
N CYS A 84 -3.96 7.53 -13.43
CA CYS A 84 -5.28 6.92 -13.48
C CYS A 84 -5.47 5.99 -12.28
N ASN A 85 -6.74 5.81 -11.90
CA ASN A 85 -7.12 4.88 -10.83
C ASN A 85 -7.44 3.47 -11.37
N LYS A 86 -7.06 3.18 -12.61
CA LYS A 86 -7.18 1.82 -13.16
C LYS A 86 -6.17 0.88 -12.50
N ARG A 87 -6.42 -0.42 -12.61
CA ARG A 87 -5.48 -1.48 -12.19
C ARG A 87 -4.07 -1.20 -12.69
N SER A 88 -3.07 -1.48 -11.85
CA SER A 88 -1.65 -1.17 -12.11
C SER A 88 -1.08 -1.80 -13.39
N VAL A 89 -1.72 -2.85 -13.91
CA VAL A 89 -1.41 -3.47 -15.21
C VAL A 89 -1.65 -2.54 -16.41
N TYR A 90 -2.53 -1.55 -16.26
CA TYR A 90 -2.86 -0.57 -17.29
C TYR A 90 -2.11 0.75 -17.12
N LEU A 91 -1.17 0.84 -16.17
CA LEU A 91 -0.34 2.03 -16.04
C LEU A 91 0.57 2.18 -17.25
N PHE A 92 0.70 3.42 -17.70
CA PHE A 92 1.64 3.74 -18.76
C PHE A 92 3.07 3.46 -18.31
N ARG A 93 3.81 2.69 -19.10
CA ARG A 93 5.21 2.36 -18.84
C ARG A 93 6.08 2.78 -20.02
N GLN A 94 7.18 3.45 -19.72
CA GLN A 94 8.20 3.80 -20.70
C GLN A 94 9.50 3.06 -20.39
N ARG A 95 10.21 2.67 -21.45
CA ARG A 95 11.50 1.98 -21.31
C ARG A 95 12.60 2.90 -20.80
N ILE A 96 12.66 4.14 -21.30
CA ILE A 96 13.75 5.08 -20.95
C ILE A 96 13.51 5.72 -19.59
N ARG A 97 12.26 6.15 -19.31
CA ARG A 97 11.88 6.81 -18.06
C ARG A 97 10.87 5.94 -17.32
N LYS A 98 11.30 5.33 -16.22
CA LYS A 98 10.42 4.51 -15.40
C LYS A 98 9.34 5.37 -14.74
N ASN A 99 8.18 4.77 -14.51
CA ASN A 99 7.15 5.37 -13.67
C ASN A 99 7.72 5.52 -12.24
N ARG A 100 7.58 6.72 -11.65
CA ARG A 100 8.21 7.08 -10.37
C ARG A 100 7.78 6.18 -9.22
N TYR A 101 6.49 5.84 -9.16
CA TYR A 101 5.96 4.96 -8.13
C TYR A 101 6.49 3.54 -8.29
N LEU A 102 6.41 2.99 -9.51
CA LEU A 102 6.89 1.64 -9.77
C LEU A 102 8.40 1.52 -9.52
N ASP A 103 9.20 2.52 -9.90
CA ASP A 103 10.64 2.49 -9.64
C ASP A 103 10.96 2.53 -8.14
N LEU A 104 10.21 3.31 -7.35
CA LEU A 104 10.41 3.42 -5.92
C LEU A 104 10.07 2.11 -5.16
N PHE A 105 9.05 1.38 -5.61
CA PHE A 105 8.56 0.16 -4.96
C PHE A 105 9.02 -1.13 -5.65
N ASP A 106 10.20 -1.11 -6.27
CA ASP A 106 10.85 -2.28 -6.89
C ASP A 106 10.04 -2.94 -8.04
N GLY A 107 9.26 -2.13 -8.76
CA GLY A 107 8.55 -2.55 -9.97
C GLY A 107 9.53 -3.01 -11.08
N PRO A 108 9.09 -3.93 -11.97
CA PRO A 108 9.99 -4.53 -12.93
C PRO A 108 10.48 -3.52 -13.97
N ASP A 109 11.78 -3.56 -14.26
CA ASP A 109 12.43 -2.77 -15.29
C ASP A 109 12.08 -3.30 -16.69
N GLY A 110 11.53 -2.44 -17.55
CA GLY A 110 11.14 -2.81 -18.90
C GLY A 110 12.30 -3.10 -19.86
N ASN A 111 13.55 -2.81 -19.48
CA ASN A 111 14.75 -3.10 -20.27
C ASN A 111 15.49 -4.37 -19.83
N LEU A 112 15.13 -4.94 -18.68
CA LEU A 112 15.85 -6.08 -18.10
C LEU A 112 14.95 -7.32 -18.07
N HIS A 113 15.56 -8.47 -18.37
CA HIS A 113 14.93 -9.75 -18.09
C HIS A 113 15.11 -10.05 -16.60
N VAL A 114 14.00 -10.03 -15.84
CA VAL A 114 14.00 -10.27 -14.39
C VAL A 114 13.37 -11.63 -14.12
N GLY A 115 14.18 -12.61 -13.69
CA GLY A 115 13.71 -13.94 -13.31
C GLY A 115 13.07 -14.02 -11.92
N THR A 116 13.42 -13.08 -11.03
CA THR A 116 12.92 -13.02 -9.66
C THR A 116 12.70 -11.56 -9.26
N ARG A 117 11.52 -11.24 -8.72
CA ARG A 117 11.24 -9.91 -8.18
C ARG A 117 12.03 -9.69 -6.89
N ARG A 118 12.72 -8.55 -6.80
CA ARG A 118 13.36 -8.11 -5.55
C ARG A 118 12.35 -7.26 -4.80
N ALA A 119 12.34 -7.41 -3.49
CA ALA A 119 11.55 -6.57 -2.61
C ALA A 119 12.51 -5.93 -1.60
N THR A 120 12.62 -4.61 -1.65
CA THR A 120 13.43 -3.83 -0.72
C THR A 120 12.53 -3.06 0.24
N THR A 121 13.09 -2.71 1.39
CA THR A 121 12.48 -1.82 2.36
C THR A 121 13.43 -0.65 2.56
N THR A 122 13.11 0.48 1.94
CA THR A 122 13.96 1.68 1.98
C THR A 122 13.25 2.81 2.70
N SER A 123 14.03 3.73 3.28
CA SER A 123 13.49 4.94 3.93
C SER A 123 12.69 5.80 2.96
N LEU A 124 13.04 5.82 1.67
CA LEU A 124 12.31 6.55 0.63
C LEU A 124 10.90 5.99 0.42
N GLN A 125 10.72 4.66 0.47
CA GLN A 125 9.40 4.04 0.37
C GLN A 125 8.52 4.43 1.57
N SER A 126 9.07 4.41 2.79
CA SER A 126 8.36 4.87 3.99
C SER A 126 8.01 6.35 3.92
N LEU A 127 8.94 7.19 3.43
CA LEU A 127 8.71 8.62 3.27
C LEU A 127 7.62 8.92 2.23
N TYR A 128 7.55 8.13 1.15
CA TYR A 128 6.48 8.22 0.17
C TYR A 128 5.12 7.88 0.78
N LEU A 129 5.03 6.81 1.57
CA LEU A 129 3.77 6.46 2.25
C LEU A 129 3.31 7.59 3.18
N LEU A 130 4.24 8.26 3.84
CA LEU A 130 3.94 9.35 4.77
C LEU A 130 3.52 10.67 4.09
N ASN A 131 4.03 10.96 2.89
CA ASN A 131 3.92 12.32 2.31
C ASN A 131 3.29 12.37 0.92
N SER A 132 3.05 11.24 0.25
CA SER A 132 2.51 11.29 -1.10
C SER A 132 1.06 11.73 -1.12
N ASP A 133 0.73 12.66 -2.02
CA ASP A 133 -0.64 13.11 -2.25
C ASP A 133 -1.57 11.93 -2.55
N PHE A 134 -1.07 10.94 -3.30
CA PHE A 134 -1.79 9.69 -3.55
C PHE A 134 -2.24 9.03 -2.23
N ILE A 135 -1.34 8.77 -1.28
CA ILE A 135 -1.72 8.06 -0.04
C ILE A 135 -2.62 8.92 0.85
N VAL A 136 -2.43 10.24 0.86
CA VAL A 136 -3.30 11.18 1.59
C VAL A 136 -4.72 11.21 0.99
N GLU A 137 -4.85 11.25 -0.33
CA GLU A 137 -6.15 11.21 -0.99
C GLU A 137 -6.87 9.87 -0.77
N GLN A 138 -6.12 8.76 -0.85
CA GLN A 138 -6.69 7.44 -0.60
C GLN A 138 -7.09 7.26 0.86
N SER A 139 -6.33 7.77 1.83
CA SER A 139 -6.70 7.68 3.25
C SER A 139 -7.99 8.43 3.56
N GLN A 140 -8.19 9.60 2.95
CA GLN A 140 -9.43 10.36 3.06
C GLN A 140 -10.61 9.63 2.43
N ALA A 141 -10.41 9.00 1.27
CA ALA A 141 -11.45 8.22 0.60
C ALA A 141 -11.85 6.99 1.42
N ILE A 142 -10.88 6.27 2.00
CA ILE A 142 -11.11 5.13 2.89
C ILE A 142 -11.87 5.58 4.15
N ALA A 143 -11.46 6.68 4.78
CA ALA A 143 -12.14 7.22 5.96
C ALA A 143 -13.62 7.56 5.67
N LYS A 144 -13.89 8.23 4.54
CA LYS A 144 -15.26 8.51 4.08
C LYS A 144 -16.06 7.23 3.85
N ARG A 145 -15.45 6.23 3.22
CA ARG A 145 -16.07 4.93 2.97
C ARG A 145 -16.39 4.21 4.27
N ALA A 146 -15.47 4.18 5.23
CA ALA A 146 -15.68 3.58 6.55
C ALA A 146 -16.88 4.23 7.28
N ALA A 147 -16.99 5.56 7.21
CA ALA A 147 -18.07 6.32 7.82
C ALA A 147 -19.45 6.10 7.16
N GLN A 148 -19.48 5.76 5.87
CA GLN A 148 -20.73 5.46 5.15
C GLN A 148 -21.36 4.14 5.58
N PHE A 149 -20.55 3.11 5.85
CA PHE A 149 -21.03 1.78 6.20
C PHE A 149 -21.24 1.56 7.70
N ASN A 150 -20.63 2.41 8.54
CA ASN A 150 -20.57 2.20 9.98
C ASN A 150 -20.89 3.48 10.77
N SER A 151 -21.84 3.36 11.70
CA SER A 151 -22.31 4.50 12.51
C SER A 151 -21.47 4.76 13.75
N THR A 152 -20.78 3.73 14.28
CA THR A 152 -20.00 3.82 15.52
C THR A 152 -18.50 3.80 15.21
N ASP A 153 -17.70 4.48 16.01
CA ASP A 153 -16.24 4.48 15.84
C ASP A 153 -15.61 3.08 15.97
N GLU A 154 -16.12 2.27 16.90
CA GLU A 154 -15.69 0.88 17.05
C GLU A 154 -15.97 0.03 15.79
N SER A 155 -17.15 0.17 15.18
CA SER A 155 -17.48 -0.58 13.96
C SER A 155 -16.70 -0.08 12.74
N ARG A 156 -16.39 1.23 12.67
CA ARG A 156 -15.47 1.79 11.66
C ARG A 156 -14.08 1.22 11.80
N LEU A 157 -13.58 1.09 13.02
CA LEU A 157 -12.26 0.55 13.30
C LEU A 157 -12.19 -0.95 12.97
N GLN A 158 -13.18 -1.74 13.40
CA GLN A 158 -13.28 -3.15 13.02
C GLN A 158 -13.32 -3.33 11.49
N TRP A 159 -14.09 -2.48 10.79
CA TRP A 159 -14.13 -2.48 9.33
C TRP A 159 -12.77 -2.15 8.70
N ALA A 160 -12.08 -1.13 9.22
CA ALA A 160 -10.77 -0.72 8.74
C ALA A 160 -9.74 -1.85 8.90
N TYR A 161 -9.68 -2.49 10.06
CA TYR A 161 -8.79 -3.64 10.31
C TYR A 161 -9.11 -4.82 9.40
N ALA A 162 -10.40 -5.15 9.23
CA ALA A 162 -10.82 -6.24 8.36
C ALA A 162 -10.43 -6.00 6.89
N HIS A 163 -10.47 -4.74 6.42
CA HIS A 163 -10.15 -4.41 5.02
C HIS A 163 -8.66 -4.13 4.78
N LEU A 164 -7.94 -3.55 5.73
CA LEU A 164 -6.52 -3.21 5.61
C LEU A 164 -5.61 -4.38 5.98
N PHE A 165 -5.95 -5.13 7.02
CA PHE A 165 -5.10 -6.19 7.58
C PHE A 165 -5.71 -7.59 7.45
N GLY A 166 -6.98 -7.70 7.04
CA GLY A 166 -7.64 -9.01 6.87
C GLY A 166 -7.99 -9.71 8.17
N ARG A 167 -7.98 -9.00 9.31
CA ARG A 167 -8.31 -9.53 10.64
C ARG A 167 -9.07 -8.52 11.48
N LEU A 168 -9.58 -8.95 12.62
CA LEU A 168 -10.14 -8.05 13.62
C LEU A 168 -9.02 -7.44 14.49
N PRO A 169 -9.23 -6.23 15.04
CA PRO A 169 -8.28 -5.61 15.96
C PRO A 169 -8.25 -6.37 17.29
N THR A 170 -7.11 -6.32 17.98
CA THR A 170 -7.02 -6.76 19.38
C THR A 170 -7.45 -5.64 20.34
N ASP A 171 -7.72 -5.98 21.60
CA ASP A 171 -8.13 -5.00 22.62
C ASP A 171 -7.04 -3.92 22.85
N ASP A 172 -5.76 -4.30 22.81
CA ASP A 172 -4.63 -3.38 22.97
C ASP A 172 -4.52 -2.40 21.77
N GLU A 173 -4.81 -2.89 20.57
CA GLU A 173 -4.83 -2.08 19.34
C GLU A 173 -6.00 -1.10 19.34
N LEU A 174 -7.18 -1.56 19.78
CA LEU A 174 -8.35 -0.70 19.98
C LEU A 174 -8.03 0.45 20.95
N GLN A 175 -7.38 0.15 22.08
CA GLN A 175 -6.96 1.16 23.04
C GLN A 175 -5.97 2.16 22.43
N SER A 176 -4.95 1.65 21.73
CA SER A 176 -3.90 2.47 21.11
C SER A 176 -4.48 3.44 20.06
N VAL A 177 -5.42 2.98 19.22
CA VAL A 177 -6.06 3.83 18.21
C VAL A 177 -6.96 4.87 18.87
N ASN A 178 -7.73 4.50 19.90
CA ASN A 178 -8.56 5.45 20.65
C ASN A 178 -7.71 6.54 21.33
N GLU A 179 -6.54 6.19 21.86
CA GLU A 179 -5.59 7.15 22.42
C GLU A 179 -5.05 8.10 21.33
N LEU A 180 -4.69 7.55 20.16
CA LEU A 180 -4.27 8.35 19.01
C LEU A 180 -5.35 9.35 18.58
N MET A 181 -6.60 8.93 18.48
CA MET A 181 -7.72 9.81 18.11
C MET A 181 -7.87 10.98 19.09
N ARG A 182 -7.84 10.70 20.41
CA ARG A 182 -7.89 11.73 21.46
C ARG A 182 -6.73 12.71 21.38
N ASN A 183 -5.52 12.22 21.09
CA ASN A 183 -4.33 13.06 20.93
C ASN A 183 -4.47 14.02 19.74
N ILE A 184 -5.00 13.54 18.61
CA ILE A 184 -5.24 14.36 17.41
C ILE A 184 -6.30 15.44 17.68
N GLU A 185 -7.39 15.10 18.36
CA GLU A 185 -8.45 16.06 18.74
C GLU A 185 -7.94 17.16 19.67
N THR A 186 -7.08 16.78 20.63
CA THR A 186 -6.47 17.72 21.57
C THR A 186 -5.51 18.69 20.86
N GLN A 187 -4.67 18.19 19.94
CA GLN A 187 -3.74 19.02 19.17
C GLN A 187 -4.44 19.94 18.16
N SER A 188 -5.55 19.48 17.57
CA SER A 188 -6.36 20.27 16.64
C SER A 188 -7.05 21.45 17.33
N SER A 189 -7.33 21.34 18.62
CA SER A 189 -7.94 22.40 19.43
C SER A 189 -6.94 23.49 19.86
N GLY A 190 -5.63 23.20 19.84
CA GLY A 190 -4.57 24.09 20.35
C GLY A 190 -3.81 24.92 19.32
N THR A 191 -3.87 24.58 18.03
CA THR A 191 -2.91 25.09 17.03
C THR A 191 -3.53 26.15 16.11
N LYS A 192 -3.24 27.43 16.35
CA LYS A 192 -3.55 28.57 15.45
C LYS A 192 -2.71 28.60 14.16
N HIS A 193 -1.80 27.64 13.95
CA HIS A 193 -0.95 27.57 12.77
C HIS A 193 -1.51 26.53 11.80
N GLN A 194 -2.34 27.01 10.87
CA GLN A 194 -2.88 26.25 9.76
C GLN A 194 -1.74 25.78 8.85
N LEU A 195 -1.38 24.50 8.93
CA LEU A 195 -1.00 23.80 7.70
C LEU A 195 -2.23 23.82 6.78
N PRO A 196 -2.08 24.13 5.49
CA PRO A 196 -3.20 24.31 4.58
C PRO A 196 -3.77 22.95 4.18
N THR A 197 -4.51 22.32 5.10
CA THR A 197 -5.26 21.11 4.79
C THR A 197 -6.63 21.25 5.42
N LYS A 198 -7.62 21.50 4.56
CA LYS A 198 -9.07 21.37 4.82
C LYS A 198 -9.30 20.38 5.96
N ALA A 199 -9.77 20.85 7.13
CA ALA A 199 -10.14 20.07 8.32
C ALA A 199 -9.77 18.58 8.20
N ALA A 200 -8.54 18.23 8.56
CA ALA A 200 -8.09 16.84 8.52
C ALA A 200 -9.00 16.03 9.45
N ASP A 201 -9.88 15.23 8.86
CA ASP A 201 -10.76 14.33 9.58
C ASP A 201 -9.87 13.38 10.41
N VAL A 202 -10.12 13.26 11.71
CA VAL A 202 -9.34 12.41 12.63
C VAL A 202 -9.17 11.01 12.03
N TRP A 203 -10.24 10.51 11.41
CA TRP A 203 -10.26 9.24 10.72
C TRP A 203 -9.29 9.14 9.54
N SER A 204 -9.11 10.22 8.76
CA SER A 204 -8.15 10.21 7.65
C SER A 204 -6.71 10.04 8.14
N THR A 205 -6.36 10.65 9.28
CA THR A 205 -5.05 10.51 9.91
C THR A 205 -4.83 9.11 10.48
N VAL A 206 -5.85 8.54 11.13
CA VAL A 206 -5.81 7.15 11.63
C VAL A 206 -5.57 6.17 10.49
N ILE A 207 -6.37 6.26 9.41
CA ILE A 207 -6.20 5.40 8.23
C ILE A 207 -4.83 5.61 7.58
N HIS A 208 -4.37 6.86 7.48
CA HIS A 208 -3.05 7.17 6.95
C HIS A 208 -1.94 6.49 7.78
N SER A 209 -2.04 6.52 9.11
CA SER A 209 -1.11 5.81 10.00
C SER A 209 -1.16 4.29 9.77
N MET A 210 -2.35 3.71 9.60
CA MET A 210 -2.52 2.29 9.29
C MET A 210 -1.88 1.90 7.95
N LEU A 211 -2.04 2.71 6.89
CA LEU A 211 -1.40 2.49 5.59
C LEU A 211 0.13 2.59 5.64
N CYS A 212 0.67 3.39 6.57
CA CYS A 212 2.11 3.50 6.79
C CYS A 212 2.68 2.37 7.67
N SER A 213 1.83 1.53 8.26
CA SER A 213 2.27 0.44 9.13
C SER A 213 2.99 -0.66 8.35
N ASN A 214 3.89 -1.37 9.04
CA ASN A 214 4.54 -2.53 8.45
C ASN A 214 3.52 -3.61 8.09
N GLU A 215 2.51 -3.83 8.92
CA GLU A 215 1.51 -4.88 8.70
C GLU A 215 0.79 -4.73 7.34
N PHE A 216 0.49 -3.50 6.92
CA PHE A 216 -0.13 -3.27 5.61
C PHE A 216 0.76 -3.70 4.43
N LEU A 217 2.08 -3.67 4.60
CA LEU A 217 3.03 -3.91 3.52
C LEU A 217 3.38 -5.39 3.33
N PHE A 218 3.00 -6.26 4.25
CA PHE A 218 3.33 -7.68 4.25
C PHE A 218 2.08 -8.55 4.25
N ILE A 219 2.16 -9.69 3.56
CA ILE A 219 1.17 -10.76 3.66
C ILE A 219 1.75 -11.83 4.58
N ASP A 220 0.94 -12.20 5.58
CA ASP A 220 1.25 -13.08 6.70
C ASP A 220 0.48 -14.41 6.67
#